data_AF-A0A218UV16-F1
#
_entry.id   AF-A0A218UV16-F1
#
_cell.length_a   1.000
_cell.length_b   1.000
_cell.length_c   1.000
_cell.angle_alpha   90.00
_cell.angle_beta   90.00
_cell.angle_gamma   90.00
#
_symmetry.space_group_name_H-M   'P 1'
#
loop_
_entity.id
_entity.type
_entity.pdbx_description
1 polymer ?
#
loop_
_entity_poly.entity_id
_entity_poly.type
_entity_poly.pdbx_seq_one_letter_code
_entity_poly.pdbx_strand_id
1 'polypeptide(L)'
;MPADYNGTWEMVTNENFEGYMVALGIDFATRKIAKHLKQTKEIVQNGDNFKTRTLSTFRNYDVDYTVGVEFEEHTKGLDNRVVKSLVTWDGDKLVCVQKGEKNNRGWKHWIEGDLLHL
;
A
#
# COMPACT_ATOMS: atom_id res chain seq x y z
N MET A 1 -7.67 19.72 -9.91
CA MET A 1 -6.38 19.01 -10.06
C MET A 1 -6.42 17.83 -9.12
N PRO A 2 -5.93 16.63 -9.50
CA PRO A 2 -5.81 15.51 -8.57
C PRO A 2 -4.99 15.95 -7.34
N ALA A 3 -5.26 15.35 -6.18
CA ALA A 3 -4.47 15.62 -4.99
C ALA A 3 -2.99 15.22 -5.23
N ASP A 4 -2.08 15.96 -4.61
CA ASP A 4 -0.64 15.73 -4.69
C ASP A 4 -0.19 14.93 -3.46
N TYR A 5 0.28 13.71 -3.70
CA TYR A 5 0.76 12.78 -2.67
C TYR A 5 2.30 12.77 -2.54
N ASN A 6 3.02 13.60 -3.30
CA ASN A 6 4.48 13.65 -3.26
C ASN A 6 4.98 13.88 -1.82
N GLY A 7 5.96 13.07 -1.41
CA GLY A 7 6.61 13.26 -0.11
C GLY A 7 7.13 11.98 0.53
N THR A 8 7.69 12.18 1.71
CA THR A 8 8.13 11.12 2.61
C THR A 8 7.25 11.16 3.85
N TRP A 9 6.58 10.04 4.13
CA TRP A 9 5.55 9.91 5.16
C TRP A 9 5.99 8.89 6.20
N GLU A 10 6.08 9.30 7.46
CA GLU A 10 6.45 8.43 8.57
C GLU A 10 5.21 7.91 9.30
N MET A 11 5.18 6.61 9.58
CA MET A 11 4.04 5.96 10.24
C MET A 11 3.83 6.47 11.67
N VAL A 12 2.70 7.16 11.87
CA VAL A 12 2.24 7.60 13.19
C VAL A 12 1.57 6.46 13.96
N THR A 13 0.47 5.93 13.42
CA THR A 13 -0.32 4.82 13.97
C THR A 13 -0.43 3.66 12.97
N ASN A 14 -0.76 2.47 13.46
CA ASN A 14 -1.02 1.29 12.64
C ASN A 14 -2.02 0.39 13.35
N GLU A 15 -3.28 0.46 12.93
CA GLU A 15 -4.40 -0.19 13.61
C GLU A 15 -4.77 -1.51 12.93
N ASN A 16 -4.98 -2.57 13.72
CA ASN A 16 -5.39 -3.89 13.24
C ASN A 16 -4.50 -4.54 12.14
N PHE A 17 -3.22 -4.16 12.05
CA PHE A 17 -2.29 -4.74 11.08
C PHE A 17 -2.12 -6.26 11.23
N GLU A 18 -2.12 -6.76 12.47
CA GLU A 18 -2.04 -8.19 12.75
C GLU A 18 -3.25 -8.94 12.16
N GLY A 19 -4.46 -8.40 12.30
CA GLY A 19 -5.67 -8.98 11.72
C GLY A 19 -5.64 -9.00 10.19
N TYR A 20 -5.17 -7.92 9.57
CA TYR A 20 -4.98 -7.87 8.12
C TYR A 20 -4.00 -8.95 7.63
N MET A 21 -2.85 -9.09 8.29
CA MET A 21 -1.87 -10.12 7.93
C MET A 21 -2.39 -11.55 8.13
N VAL A 22 -3.22 -11.79 9.15
CA VAL A 22 -3.92 -13.09 9.34
C VAL A 22 -4.84 -13.38 8.15
N ALA A 23 -5.64 -12.42 7.71
CA ALA A 23 -6.55 -12.58 6.57
C ALA A 23 -5.78 -12.91 5.26
N LEU A 24 -4.59 -12.36 5.09
CA LEU A 24 -3.67 -12.67 3.98
C LEU A 24 -2.98 -14.04 4.11
N GLY A 25 -3.06 -14.71 5.26
CA GLY A 25 -2.41 -16.00 5.51
C GLY A 25 -0.90 -15.89 5.76
N ILE A 26 -0.41 -14.73 6.21
CA ILE A 26 0.99 -14.55 6.62
C ILE A 26 1.22 -15.34 7.91
N ASP A 27 2.35 -16.04 8.03
CA ASP A 27 2.68 -16.90 9.17
C ASP A 27 2.88 -16.13 10.49
N PHE A 28 2.72 -16.83 11.62
CA PHE A 28 2.76 -16.20 12.95
C PHE A 28 4.09 -15.52 13.28
N ALA A 29 5.23 -16.11 12.88
CA ALA A 29 6.53 -15.55 13.18
C ALA A 29 6.75 -14.23 12.42
N THR A 30 6.41 -14.19 11.14
CA THR A 30 6.47 -12.96 10.33
C THR A 30 5.57 -11.88 10.91
N ARG A 31 4.32 -12.21 11.29
CA ARG A 31 3.39 -11.22 11.89
C ARG A 31 3.92 -10.63 13.19
N LYS A 32 4.53 -11.46 14.05
CA LYS A 32 5.07 -11.02 15.35
C LYS A 32 6.20 -10.00 15.19
N ILE A 33 7.02 -10.13 14.15
CA ILE A 33 8.05 -9.15 13.81
C ILE A 33 7.40 -7.92 13.19
N ALA A 34 6.59 -8.11 12.14
CA ALA A 34 6.06 -7.03 11.32
C ALA A 34 5.20 -6.02 12.10
N LYS A 35 4.46 -6.45 13.13
CA LYS A 35 3.61 -5.55 13.93
C LYS A 35 4.36 -4.51 14.76
N HIS A 36 5.65 -4.70 15.00
CA HIS A 36 6.49 -3.76 15.76
C HIS A 36 7.30 -2.84 14.85
N LEU A 37 7.21 -3.02 13.53
CA LEU A 37 7.94 -2.19 12.58
C LEU A 37 7.23 -0.86 12.38
N LYS A 38 8.04 0.20 12.35
CA LYS A 38 7.62 1.49 11.80
C LYS A 38 7.94 1.49 10.31
N GLN A 39 6.98 1.95 9.51
CA GLN A 39 7.15 2.06 8.07
C GLN A 39 7.32 3.53 7.67
N THR A 40 8.13 3.75 6.65
CA THR A 40 8.24 5.04 5.95
C THR A 40 7.75 4.84 4.53
N LYS A 41 6.85 5.70 4.05
CA LYS A 41 6.35 5.65 2.67
C LYS A 41 6.93 6.83 1.90
N GLU A 42 7.57 6.54 0.80
CA GLU A 42 8.06 7.56 -0.14
C GLU A 42 7.22 7.48 -1.40
N ILE A 43 6.66 8.61 -1.80
CA ILE A 43 5.80 8.74 -2.98
C ILE A 43 6.41 9.78 -3.91
N VAL A 44 6.61 9.37 -5.15
CA VAL A 44 6.90 10.28 -6.27
C VAL A 44 5.74 10.18 -7.25
N GLN A 45 5.02 11.28 -7.43
CA GLN A 45 3.87 11.40 -8.30
C GLN A 45 4.15 12.39 -9.43
N ASN A 46 4.01 11.92 -10.67
CA ASN A 46 4.12 12.71 -11.90
C ASN A 46 2.82 12.58 -12.71
N GLY A 47 1.86 13.46 -12.42
CA GLY A 47 0.48 13.33 -12.92
C GLY A 47 -0.18 12.08 -12.36
N ASP A 48 -0.55 11.15 -13.24
CA ASP A 48 -1.12 9.85 -12.86
C ASP A 48 -0.07 8.74 -12.70
N ASN A 49 1.22 9.02 -12.93
CA ASN A 49 2.29 8.04 -12.73
C ASN A 49 2.83 8.13 -11.32
N PHE A 50 2.75 7.03 -10.58
CA PHE A 50 3.20 6.91 -9.21
C PHE A 50 4.36 5.93 -9.12
N LYS A 51 5.36 6.32 -8.33
CA LYS A 51 6.36 5.42 -7.78
C LYS A 51 6.25 5.45 -6.28
N THR A 52 5.96 4.31 -5.68
CA THR A 52 5.77 4.23 -4.24
C THR A 52 6.70 3.21 -3.63
N ARG A 53 7.35 3.59 -2.52
CA ARG A 53 8.23 2.72 -1.75
C ARG A 53 7.76 2.70 -0.32
N THR A 54 7.49 1.51 0.22
CA THR A 54 7.17 1.31 1.63
C THR A 54 8.35 0.63 2.28
N LEU A 55 9.03 1.36 3.15
CA LEU A 55 10.30 1.00 3.76
C LEU A 55 10.11 0.56 5.20
N SER A 56 10.86 -0.46 5.63
CA SER A 56 11.00 -0.83 7.05
C SER A 56 12.37 -1.44 7.31
N THR A 57 12.72 -1.65 8.57
CA THR A 57 13.99 -2.30 8.93
C THR A 57 14.05 -3.79 8.60
N PHE A 58 12.93 -4.40 8.18
CA PHE A 58 12.85 -5.83 7.88
C PHE A 58 12.65 -6.11 6.39
N ARG A 59 11.63 -5.51 5.77
CA ARG A 59 11.30 -5.69 4.35
C ARG A 59 10.82 -4.38 3.75
N ASN A 60 11.20 -4.16 2.50
CA ASN A 60 10.73 -3.05 1.69
C ASN A 60 9.80 -3.58 0.60
N TYR A 61 8.86 -2.74 0.18
CA TYR A 61 7.90 -3.06 -0.86
C TYR A 61 7.72 -1.86 -1.77
N ASP A 62 8.05 -2.05 -3.05
CA ASP A 62 7.99 -1.02 -4.07
C ASP A 62 6.90 -1.39 -5.06
N VAL A 63 6.06 -0.41 -5.42
CA VAL A 63 5.05 -0.56 -6.46
C VAL A 63 4.93 0.72 -7.27
N ASP A 64 5.16 0.59 -8.58
CA ASP A 64 5.02 1.64 -9.57
C ASP A 64 3.74 1.36 -10.38
N TYR A 65 2.93 2.40 -10.61
CA TYR A 65 1.66 2.26 -11.33
C TYR A 65 1.24 3.55 -12.01
N THR A 66 0.35 3.43 -12.99
CA THR A 66 -0.35 4.57 -13.59
C THR A 66 -1.83 4.47 -13.22
N VAL A 67 -2.40 5.54 -12.66
CA VAL A 67 -3.82 5.56 -12.28
C VAL A 67 -4.70 5.29 -13.50
N GLY A 68 -5.70 4.42 -13.35
CA GLY A 68 -6.61 3.98 -14.41
C GLY A 68 -6.08 2.84 -15.28
N VAL A 69 -4.84 2.37 -15.08
CA VAL A 69 -4.24 1.27 -15.84
C VAL A 69 -4.11 0.03 -14.95
N GLU A 70 -4.76 -1.08 -15.34
CA GLU A 70 -4.61 -2.37 -14.63
C GLU A 70 -3.21 -2.95 -14.90
N PHE A 71 -2.56 -3.47 -13.85
CA PHE A 71 -1.23 -4.05 -13.94
C PHE A 71 -1.10 -5.32 -13.10
N GLU A 72 -0.09 -6.13 -13.41
CA GLU A 72 0.26 -7.30 -12.62
C GLU A 72 1.17 -6.88 -11.45
N GLU A 73 0.71 -7.10 -10.22
CA GLU A 73 1.43 -6.75 -9.00
C GLU A 73 1.95 -8.01 -8.31
N HIS A 74 3.26 -8.02 -8.04
CA HIS A 74 3.94 -9.10 -7.34
C HIS A 74 4.20 -8.69 -5.89
N THR A 75 3.42 -9.22 -4.96
CA THR A 75 3.48 -8.90 -3.51
C THR A 75 4.62 -9.65 -2.81
N LYS A 76 5.78 -9.75 -3.47
CA LYS A 76 6.97 -10.46 -3.02
C LYS A 76 7.49 -9.84 -1.72
N GLY A 77 7.81 -10.69 -0.76
CA GLY A 77 8.23 -10.22 0.58
C GLY A 77 7.06 -9.77 1.46
N LEU A 78 5.82 -9.77 0.97
CA LEU A 78 4.62 -9.66 1.78
C LEU A 78 4.00 -11.06 1.90
N ASP A 79 2.89 -11.31 1.20
CA ASP A 79 2.21 -12.61 1.13
C ASP A 79 2.59 -13.44 -0.11
N ASN A 80 3.51 -12.94 -0.95
CA ASN A 80 4.08 -13.64 -2.11
C ASN A 80 3.05 -14.12 -3.15
N ARG A 81 2.05 -13.27 -3.43
CA ARG A 81 1.05 -13.52 -4.47
C ARG A 81 1.23 -12.62 -5.69
N VAL A 82 0.72 -13.09 -6.82
CA VAL A 82 0.52 -12.29 -8.03
C VAL A 82 -0.96 -11.92 -8.10
N VAL A 83 -1.25 -10.63 -8.22
CA VAL A 83 -2.62 -10.08 -8.30
C VAL A 83 -2.73 -9.11 -9.48
N LYS A 84 -3.96 -8.89 -9.96
CA LYS A 84 -4.26 -7.81 -10.91
C LYS A 84 -4.74 -6.60 -10.16
N SER A 85 -3.96 -5.53 -10.22
CA SER A 85 -4.20 -4.32 -9.44
C SER A 85 -4.64 -3.18 -10.35
N LEU A 86 -5.65 -2.45 -9.90
CA LEU A 86 -6.13 -1.25 -10.57
C LEU A 86 -6.30 -0.15 -9.52
N VAL A 87 -5.54 0.94 -9.70
CA VAL A 87 -5.65 2.15 -8.88
C VAL A 87 -6.51 3.16 -9.64
N THR A 88 -7.45 3.79 -8.94
CA THR A 88 -8.38 4.80 -9.50
C THR A 88 -8.54 5.98 -8.55
N TRP A 89 -8.91 7.14 -9.10
CA TRP A 89 -9.32 8.30 -8.33
C TRP A 89 -10.79 8.17 -7.89
N ASP A 90 -11.06 8.39 -6.61
CA ASP A 90 -12.38 8.60 -6.02
C ASP A 90 -12.37 9.98 -5.35
N GLY A 91 -12.69 11.01 -6.13
CA GLY A 91 -12.46 12.40 -5.74
C GLY A 91 -10.96 12.70 -5.60
N ASP A 92 -10.55 13.05 -4.39
CA ASP A 92 -9.15 13.28 -4.01
C ASP A 92 -8.44 12.03 -3.47
N LYS A 93 -9.16 10.90 -3.36
CA LYS A 93 -8.68 9.65 -2.77
C LYS A 93 -8.19 8.69 -3.83
N LEU A 94 -7.12 7.96 -3.54
CA LEU A 94 -6.66 6.84 -4.36
C LEU A 94 -7.28 5.55 -3.84
N VAL A 95 -7.97 4.81 -4.71
CA VAL A 95 -8.55 3.50 -4.39
C VAL A 95 -7.91 2.44 -5.25
N CYS A 96 -7.35 1.41 -4.62
CA CYS A 96 -6.81 0.24 -5.30
C CYS A 96 -7.64 -1.00 -5.03
N VAL A 97 -7.97 -1.72 -6.09
CA VAL A 97 -8.55 -3.07 -6.02
C VAL A 97 -7.50 -4.06 -6.50
N GLN A 98 -7.23 -5.10 -5.69
CA GLN A 98 -6.27 -6.16 -5.98
C GLN A 98 -7.01 -7.48 -6.21
N LYS A 99 -7.30 -7.82 -7.47
CA LYS A 99 -8.03 -9.04 -7.83
C LYS A 99 -7.09 -10.25 -7.82
N GLY A 100 -7.46 -11.29 -7.08
CA GLY A 100 -6.72 -12.55 -7.01
C GLY A 100 -7.40 -13.56 -6.08
N GLU A 101 -6.60 -14.41 -5.42
CA GLU A 101 -7.09 -15.48 -4.53
C GLU A 101 -7.90 -14.95 -3.32
N LYS A 102 -7.56 -13.76 -2.83
CA LYS A 102 -8.24 -13.15 -1.67
C LYS A 102 -9.36 -12.21 -2.14
N ASN A 103 -10.57 -12.49 -1.70
CA ASN A 103 -11.72 -11.63 -1.94
C ASN A 103 -11.58 -10.30 -1.18
N ASN A 104 -12.17 -9.23 -1.74
CA ASN A 104 -12.21 -7.90 -1.12
C ASN A 104 -10.84 -7.36 -0.69
N ARG A 105 -9.80 -7.65 -1.48
CA ARG A 105 -8.44 -7.16 -1.26
C ARG A 105 -8.23 -5.83 -2.00
N GLY A 106 -7.68 -4.85 -1.30
CA GLY A 106 -7.46 -3.52 -1.83
C GLY A 106 -6.98 -2.57 -0.74
N TRP A 107 -6.86 -1.29 -1.07
CA TRP A 107 -6.50 -0.23 -0.14
C TRP A 107 -7.05 1.12 -0.60
N LYS A 108 -7.09 2.10 0.30
CA LYS A 108 -7.48 3.48 -0.02
C LYS A 108 -6.50 4.46 0.64
N HIS A 109 -5.92 5.38 -0.13
CA HIS A 109 -5.14 6.49 0.41
C HIS A 109 -5.90 7.81 0.30
N TRP A 110 -5.71 8.69 1.28
CA TRP A 110 -6.15 10.08 1.23
C TRP A 110 -5.32 10.95 2.16
N ILE A 111 -5.34 12.27 1.96
CA ILE A 111 -4.58 13.24 2.75
C ILE A 111 -5.54 14.13 3.51
N GLU A 112 -5.30 14.31 4.81
CA GLU A 112 -5.98 15.28 5.67
C GLU A 112 -4.92 16.13 6.39
N GLY A 113 -4.76 17.38 5.99
CA GLY A 113 -3.70 18.24 6.51
C GLY A 113 -2.31 17.72 6.16
N ASP A 114 -1.50 17.41 7.17
CA ASP A 114 -0.16 16.84 7.07
C ASP A 114 -0.14 15.32 7.29
N LEU A 115 -1.30 14.67 7.29
CA LEU A 115 -1.43 13.22 7.50
C LEU A 115 -1.79 12.51 6.19
N LEU A 116 -1.01 11.48 5.86
CA LEU A 116 -1.35 10.48 4.86
C LEU A 116 -2.06 9.30 5.54
N HIS A 117 -3.29 9.04 5.12
CA HIS A 117 -4.10 7.92 5.59
C HIS A 117 -4.02 6.74 4.61
N LEU A 118 -4.10 5.52 5.17
CA LEU A 118 -4.15 4.24 4.47
C LEU A 118 -5.08 3.27 5.21
#